data_AF-A0A2S9GGH0-F1
#
_entry.id   AF-A0A2S9GGH0-F1
#
_cell.length_a   1.000
_cell.length_b   1.000
_cell.length_c   1.000
_cell.angle_alpha   90.00
_cell.angle_beta   90.00
_cell.angle_gamma   90.00
#
_symmetry.space_group_name_H-M   'P 1'
#
loop_
_entity.id
_entity.type
_entity.pdbx_description
1 polymer ?
#
loop_
_entity_poly.entity_id
_entity_poly.type
_entity_poly.pdbx_seq_one_letter_code
_entity_poly.pdbx_strand_id
1 'polypeptide(L)'
;TCAKGLTSGYSPIGAMIASDRLFEPFNDGSTVFGHGYTFGGHTVSAAVALANLDIFEREGINDHVKQNAPAFRSTLEKLYDVPIV
;
A
#
# COMPACT_ATOMS: atom_id res chain seq x y z
N THR A 1 -7.71 -2.63 -1.42
CA THR A 1 -7.36 -2.02 -0.11
C THR A 1 -5.85 -1.93 -0.01
N CYS A 2 -5.32 -1.03 0.81
CA CYS A 2 -3.89 -0.89 1.10
C CYS A 2 -3.66 -0.38 2.54
N ALA A 3 -2.46 -0.62 3.07
CA ALA A 3 -1.98 -0.23 4.40
C ALA A 3 -0.46 -0.49 4.44
N LYS A 4 0.12 -0.82 5.60
CA LYS A 4 1.51 -1.31 5.77
C LYS A 4 2.54 -0.43 5.04
N GLY A 5 2.98 -0.86 3.86
CA GLY A 5 3.95 -0.14 3.02
C GLY A 5 3.50 1.26 2.60
N LEU A 6 2.21 1.59 2.72
CA LEU A 6 1.69 2.94 2.50
C LEU A 6 2.42 4.01 3.34
N THR A 7 2.90 3.65 4.53
CA THR A 7 3.71 4.52 5.40
C THR A 7 5.04 3.89 5.79
N SER A 8 5.42 2.76 5.18
CA SER A 8 6.57 1.94 5.63
C SER A 8 6.59 1.65 7.14
N GLY A 9 5.42 1.61 7.78
CA GLY A 9 5.28 1.36 9.22
C GLY A 9 5.52 2.57 10.13
N TYR A 10 5.79 3.77 9.60
CA TYR A 10 6.08 4.96 10.42
C TYR A 10 4.85 5.53 11.13
N SER A 11 3.65 5.35 10.57
CA SER A 11 2.40 5.83 11.16
C SER A 11 1.21 5.00 10.69
N PRO A 12 0.20 4.70 11.53
CA PRO A 12 -0.92 3.86 11.14
C PRO A 12 -1.85 4.58 10.14
N ILE A 13 -2.02 3.96 8.97
CA ILE A 13 -3.07 4.31 8.00
C ILE A 13 -3.35 3.11 7.10
N GLY A 14 -4.60 3.00 6.67
CA GLY A 14 -5.02 2.13 5.60
C GLY A 14 -6.04 2.85 4.72
N ALA A 15 -6.24 2.36 3.51
CA ALA A 15 -7.21 2.92 2.58
C ALA A 15 -7.94 1.82 1.79
N MET A 16 -9.18 2.13 1.43
CA MET A 16 -9.93 1.44 0.38
C MET A 16 -9.95 2.38 -0.83
N ILE A 17 -9.70 1.82 -2.00
CA ILE A 17 -9.84 2.52 -3.28
C ILE A 17 -11.12 1.96 -3.91
N ALA A 18 -12.07 2.83 -4.22
CA ALA A 18 -13.32 2.49 -4.88
C ALA A 18 -13.30 3.00 -6.33
N SER A 19 -13.93 2.28 -7.24
CA SER A 19 -14.14 2.80 -8.61
C SER A 19 -15.31 3.79 -8.63
N ASP A 20 -15.32 4.64 -9.65
CA ASP A 20 -16.39 5.63 -9.84
C ASP A 20 -17.77 4.97 -9.86
N ARG A 21 -17.92 3.81 -10.52
CA ARG A 21 -19.17 3.04 -10.53
C ARG A 21 -19.69 2.69 -9.12
N LEU A 22 -18.80 2.43 -8.17
CA LEU A 22 -19.18 2.12 -6.79
C LEU A 22 -19.42 3.39 -5.96
N PHE A 23 -18.73 4.48 -6.28
CA PHE A 23 -18.89 5.77 -5.60
C PHE A 23 -20.11 6.56 -6.10
N GLU A 24 -20.52 6.35 -7.35
CA GLU A 24 -21.57 7.13 -8.03
C GLU A 24 -22.87 7.28 -7.23
N PRO A 25 -23.41 6.24 -6.56
CA PRO A 25 -24.63 6.39 -5.74
C PRO A 25 -24.48 7.36 -4.56
N PHE A 26 -23.26 7.68 -4.14
CA PHE A 26 -22.95 8.60 -3.05
C PHE A 26 -22.55 10.00 -3.54
N ASN A 27 -22.51 10.24 -4.85
CA ASN A 27 -22.03 11.49 -5.46
C ASN A 27 -23.13 12.53 -5.74
N ASP A 28 -24.34 12.32 -5.21
CA ASP A 28 -25.48 13.23 -5.36
C ASP A 28 -25.48 14.40 -4.36
N GLY A 29 -24.53 14.41 -3.42
CA GLY A 29 -24.42 15.40 -2.34
C GLY A 29 -25.47 15.26 -1.23
N SER A 30 -26.35 14.25 -1.29
CA SER A 30 -27.46 14.04 -0.36
C SER A 30 -27.39 12.69 0.36
N THR A 31 -26.81 11.69 -0.31
CA THR A 31 -26.71 10.33 0.18
C THR A 31 -25.57 10.21 1.18
N VAL A 32 -25.91 9.78 2.40
CA VAL A 32 -24.95 9.61 3.49
C VAL A 32 -24.39 8.18 3.51
N PHE A 33 -23.05 8.07 3.50
CA PHE A 33 -22.38 6.82 3.81
C PHE A 33 -22.14 6.72 5.33
N GLY A 34 -23.01 5.98 6.03
CA GLY A 34 -23.00 5.83 7.49
C GLY A 34 -21.87 4.94 8.03
N HIS A 35 -20.63 5.18 7.60
CA HIS A 35 -19.45 4.42 8.00
C HIS A 35 -18.26 5.36 8.21
N GLY A 36 -17.44 5.08 9.23
CA GLY A 36 -16.24 5.84 9.51
C GLY A 36 -15.46 5.30 10.70
N TYR A 37 -14.23 5.78 10.84
CA TYR A 37 -13.36 5.51 11.96
C TYR A 37 -12.94 6.83 12.60
N THR A 38 -12.75 6.86 13.91
CA THR A 38 -12.32 8.07 14.64
C THR A 38 -11.05 8.71 14.06
N PHE A 39 -10.11 7.87 13.59
CA PHE A 39 -8.86 8.31 12.95
C PHE A 39 -8.88 8.16 11.42
N GLY A 40 -10.06 8.02 10.81
CA GLY A 40 -10.20 8.02 9.35
C GLY A 40 -9.67 9.33 8.78
N GLY A 41 -8.76 9.26 7.80
CA GLY A 41 -8.16 10.45 7.19
C GLY A 41 -7.21 11.23 8.12
N HIS A 42 -6.59 10.59 9.12
CA HIS A 42 -5.65 11.25 10.03
C HIS A 42 -4.55 12.02 9.28
N THR A 43 -4.49 13.34 9.48
CA THR A 43 -3.62 14.26 8.70
C THR A 43 -2.14 13.95 8.83
N VAL A 44 -1.64 13.67 10.04
CA VAL A 44 -0.24 13.25 10.25
C VAL A 44 0.08 11.95 9.49
N SER A 45 -0.74 10.91 9.61
CA SER A 45 -0.52 9.66 8.88
C SER A 45 -0.58 9.84 7.36
N ALA A 46 -1.46 10.72 6.87
CA ALA A 46 -1.54 11.07 5.45
C ALA A 46 -0.27 11.81 4.97
N ALA A 47 0.26 12.76 5.74
CA ALA A 47 1.51 13.44 5.42
C ALA A 47 2.71 12.48 5.38
N VAL A 48 2.77 11.54 6.33
CA VAL A 48 3.78 10.47 6.33
C VAL A 48 3.64 9.58 5.10
N ALA A 49 2.41 9.24 4.70
CA ALA A 49 2.17 8.43 3.50
C ALA A 49 2.62 9.14 2.22
N LEU A 50 2.34 10.44 2.08
CA LEU A 50 2.80 11.24 0.94
C LEU A 50 4.32 11.28 0.87
N ALA A 51 5.01 11.60 1.98
CA ALA A 51 6.46 11.60 2.01
C ALA A 51 7.07 10.23 1.69
N ASN A 52 6.42 9.14 2.13
CA ASN A 52 6.84 7.79 1.80
C ASN A 52 6.68 7.48 0.30
N LEU A 53 5.57 7.90 -0.32
CA LEU A 53 5.36 7.72 -1.76
C LEU A 53 6.37 8.54 -2.60
N ASP A 54 6.67 9.78 -2.19
CA ASP A 54 7.71 10.60 -2.83
C ASP A 54 9.08 9.92 -2.79
N ILE A 55 9.41 9.25 -1.68
CA ILE A 55 10.64 8.46 -1.56
C ILE A 55 10.61 7.26 -2.50
N PHE A 56 9.49 6.52 -2.55
CA PHE A 56 9.32 5.37 -3.44
C PHE A 56 9.57 5.73 -4.91
N GLU A 57 9.06 6.89 -5.34
CA GLU A 57 9.25 7.41 -6.69
C GLU A 57 10.68 7.91 -6.92
N ARG A 58 11.18 8.80 -6.05
CA ARG A 58 12.50 9.42 -6.19
C ARG A 58 13.63 8.40 -6.21
N GLU A 59 13.53 7.35 -5.40
CA GLU A 59 14.57 6.33 -5.25
C GLU A 59 14.31 5.08 -6.12
N GLY A 60 13.22 5.07 -6.90
CA GLY A 60 12.89 3.96 -7.79
C GLY A 60 12.73 2.63 -7.06
N ILE A 61 12.15 2.65 -5.86
CA ILE A 61 12.12 1.48 -4.94
C ILE A 61 11.46 0.27 -5.60
N ASN A 62 10.37 0.48 -6.35
CA ASN A 62 9.69 -0.61 -7.05
C ASN A 62 10.57 -1.22 -8.16
N ASP A 63 11.35 -0.42 -8.86
CA ASP A 63 12.24 -0.92 -9.90
C ASP A 63 13.46 -1.61 -9.30
N HIS A 64 13.98 -1.11 -8.18
CA HIS A 64 15.00 -1.80 -7.40
C HIS A 64 14.52 -3.19 -6.94
N VAL A 65 13.27 -3.32 -6.48
CA VAL A 65 12.68 -4.63 -6.13
C VAL A 65 12.60 -5.54 -7.37
N LYS A 66 12.09 -5.05 -8.50
CA LYS A 66 11.99 -5.85 -9.74
C LYS A 66 13.36 -6.34 -10.22
N GLN A 67 14.40 -5.52 -10.11
CA GLN A 67 15.76 -5.86 -10.52
C GLN A 67 16.38 -6.94 -9.61
N ASN A 68 16.10 -6.89 -8.30
CA ASN A 68 16.68 -7.84 -7.34
C ASN A 68 15.87 -9.13 -7.18
N ALA A 69 14.56 -9.11 -7.47
CA ALA A 69 13.68 -10.26 -7.27
C ALA A 69 14.15 -11.56 -7.96
N PRO A 70 14.68 -11.54 -9.21
CA PRO A 70 15.18 -12.76 -9.85
C PRO A 70 16.38 -13.39 -9.13
N ALA A 71 17.35 -12.58 -8.69
CA ALA A 71 18.52 -13.08 -7.97
C ALA A 71 18.15 -13.62 -6.59
N PHE A 72 17.24 -12.93 -5.89
CA PHE A 72 16.67 -13.40 -4.62
C PHE A 72 15.96 -14.73 -4.80
N ARG A 73 15.10 -14.84 -5.82
CA ARG A 73 14.41 -16.09 -6.17
C ARG A 73 15.40 -17.22 -6.48
N SER A 74 16.38 -16.99 -7.37
CA SER A 74 17.38 -18.01 -7.73
C SER A 74 18.16 -18.51 -6.49
N THR A 75 18.40 -17.64 -5.51
CA THR A 75 19.04 -18.03 -4.26
C THR A 75 18.13 -18.91 -3.41
N LEU A 76 16.84 -18.56 -3.28
CA LEU A 76 15.87 -19.36 -2.56
C LEU A 76 15.60 -20.72 -3.24
N GLU A 77 15.63 -20.78 -4.56
CA GLU A 77 15.39 -22.03 -5.31
C GLU A 77 16.47 -23.09 -5.05
N LYS A 78 17.67 -22.72 -4.59
CA LYS A 78 18.68 -23.68 -4.11
C LYS A 78 18.21 -24.48 -2.89
N LEU A 79 17.21 -23.98 -2.15
CA LEU A 79 16.65 -24.71 -1.02
C LEU A 79 15.92 -25.99 -1.46
N TYR A 80 15.52 -26.12 -2.73
CA TYR A 80 14.97 -27.37 -3.27
C TYR A 80 15.99 -28.53 -3.28
N ASP A 81 17.29 -28.25 -3.14
CA ASP A 81 18.31 -29.29 -3.00
C ASP A 81 18.29 -29.93 -1.59
N VAL A 82 17.58 -29.31 -0.62
CA VAL A 82 17.49 -29.79 0.76
C VAL A 82 16.33 -30.80 0.89
N PRO A 83 16.56 -32.05 1.32
CA PRO A 83 15.53 -33.10 1.31
C PRO A 83 14.25 -32.85 2.13
N ILE A 84 14.26 -31.86 3.03
CA ILE A 84 13.12 -31.51 3.89
C ILE A 84 12.30 -30.34 3.35
N VAL A 85 12.72 -29.74 2.23
CA VAL A 85 11.99 -28.71 1.49
C VAL A 85 11.29 -29.38 0.31
#